data_AF-A0A392UF75-F1
#
_entry.id   AF-A0A392UF75-F1
#
_cell.length_a   1.000
_cell.length_b   1.000
_cell.length_c   1.000
_cell.angle_alpha   90.00
_cell.angle_beta   90.00
_cell.angle_gamma   90.00
#
_symmetry.space_group_name_H-M   'P 1'
#
loop_
_entity.id
_entity.type
_entity.pdbx_description
1 polymer ?
#
loop_
_entity_poly.entity_id
_entity_poly.type
_entity_poly.pdbx_seq_one_letter_code
_entity_poly.pdbx_strand_id
1 'polypeptide(L)' 'MTLTLTGRSITYPYRVLEDVPVKFNDLMFPTDFVILDMDETAEIPLILGRPFLATGRALID' A
#
# COMPACT_ATOMS: atom_id res chain seq x y z
N MET A 1 -9.44 -10.38 -7.06
CA MET A 1 -8.66 -9.19 -7.44
C MET A 1 -7.28 -9.63 -7.90
N THR A 2 -6.71 -9.01 -8.92
CA THR A 2 -5.32 -9.26 -9.35
C THR A 2 -4.57 -7.93 -9.42
N LEU A 3 -3.26 -7.96 -9.20
CA LEU A 3 -2.39 -6.79 -9.31
C LEU A 3 -1.35 -7.01 -10.39
N THR A 4 -1.13 -6.01 -11.23
CA THR A 4 -0.07 -5.99 -12.24
C THR A 4 1.08 -5.13 -11.72
N LEU A 5 2.24 -5.74 -11.53
CA LEU A 5 3.45 -5.03 -11.08
C LEU A 5 4.15 -4.36 -12.26
N THR A 6 5.10 -3.45 -11.98
CA THR A 6 5.86 -2.71 -13.00
C THR A 6 6.59 -3.62 -14.00
N GLY A 7 6.96 -4.84 -13.58
CA GLY A 7 7.55 -5.88 -14.44
C GLY A 7 6.55 -6.64 -15.32
N ARG A 8 5.27 -6.25 -15.34
CA ARG A 8 4.15 -6.97 -15.99
C ARG A 8 3.87 -8.36 -15.38
N SER A 9 4.48 -8.70 -14.25
CA SER A 9 4.07 -9.86 -13.48
C SER A 9 2.70 -9.61 -12.85
N ILE A 10 1.91 -10.68 -12.78
CA ILE A 10 0.60 -10.68 -12.13
C ILE A 10 0.76 -11.37 -10.79
N THR A 11 0.25 -10.74 -9.74
CA THR A 11 0.19 -11.33 -8.39
C THR A 11 -1.23 -11.31 -7.84
N TYR A 12 -1.47 -12.20 -6.89
CA TYR A 12 -2.73 -12.34 -6.18
C TYR A 12 -2.53 -11.84 -4.75
N PRO A 13 -3.38 -10.91 -4.26
CA PRO A 13 -3.40 -10.53 -2.86
C PRO A 13 -3.52 -11.74 -1.94
N TYR A 14 -2.69 -11.80 -0.91
CA TYR A 14 -2.88 -12.72 0.20
C TYR A 14 -4.10 -12.31 1.04
N ARG A 15 -4.20 -11.01 1.33
CA ARG A 15 -5.29 -10.43 2.12
C ARG A 15 -5.49 -8.95 1.77
N VAL A 16 -6.71 -8.47 1.97
CA VAL A 16 -7.01 -7.02 2.06
C VAL A 16 -7.34 -6.71 3.52
N LEU A 17 -6.70 -5.67 4.06
CA LEU A 17 -7.03 -5.08 5.35
C LEU A 17 -7.79 -3.80 5.08
N GLU A 18 -9.01 -3.69 5.58
CA GLU A 18 -9.89 -2.54 5.35
C GLU A 18 -9.84 -1.58 6.54
N ASP A 19 -9.99 -0.27 6.25
CA ASP A 19 -10.12 0.80 7.25
C ASP A 19 -9.00 0.86 8.31
N VAL A 20 -7.78 0.48 7.94
CA VAL A 20 -6.64 0.53 8.86
C VAL A 20 -6.27 1.98 9.15
N PRO A 21 -6.24 2.42 10.42
CA PRO A 21 -5.85 3.77 10.76
C PRO A 21 -4.33 3.96 10.62
N VAL A 22 -3.94 4.85 9.71
CA VAL A 22 -2.53 5.21 9.46
C VAL A 22 -2.27 6.59 10.03
N LYS A 23 -1.28 6.69 10.90
CA LYS A 23 -0.80 7.98 11.42
C LYS A 23 0.28 8.55 10.50
N PHE A 24 0.08 9.79 10.05
CA PHE A 24 1.07 10.55 9.30
C PHE A 24 1.24 11.92 9.96
N ASN A 25 2.40 12.14 10.60
CA ASN A 25 2.60 13.23 11.57
C ASN A 25 1.50 13.25 12.64
N ASP A 26 0.73 14.32 12.74
CA ASP A 26 -0.37 14.47 13.70
C ASP A 26 -1.75 14.13 13.11
N LEU A 27 -1.79 13.64 11.87
CA LEU A 27 -3.03 13.25 11.19
C LEU A 27 -3.19 11.74 11.19
N MET A 28 -4.44 11.27 11.18
CA MET A 28 -4.80 9.86 11.10
C MET A 28 -5.82 9.65 9.99
N PHE A 29 -5.52 8.76 9.05
CA PHE A 29 -6.37 8.45 7.91
C PHE A 29 -6.73 6.97 7.91
N PRO A 30 -8.01 6.59 7.77
CA PRO A 30 -8.37 5.21 7.47
C PRO A 30 -7.91 4.87 6.04
N THR A 31 -7.36 3.68 5.83
CA THR A 31 -6.87 3.24 4.53
C THR A 31 -6.88 1.73 4.41
N ASP A 32 -7.22 1.27 3.22
CA ASP A 32 -7.16 -0.13 2.86
C ASP A 32 -5.76 -0.53 2.41
N PHE A 33 -5.27 -1.66 2.90
CA PHE A 33 -3.98 -2.24 2.50
C PHE A 33 -4.16 -3.58 1.82
N VAL A 34 -3.40 -3.78 0.75
CA VAL A 34 -3.27 -5.08 0.10
C VAL A 34 -2.00 -5.74 0.60
N ILE A 35 -2.14 -6.90 1.25
CA ILE A 35 -1.03 -7.73 1.71
C ILE A 35 -0.66 -8.70 0.59
N LEU A 36 0.61 -8.67 0.18
CA LEU A 36 1.19 -9.58 -0.79
C LEU A 36 2.08 -10.58 -0.06
N ASP A 37 1.99 -11.85 -0.46
CA ASP A 37 2.97 -12.87 -0.08
C ASP A 37 4.15 -12.78 -1.06
N MET A 38 5.33 -12.44 -0.55
CA MET A 38 6.54 -12.16 -1.33
C MET A 38 7.73 -12.87 -0.68
N ASP A 39 8.73 -13.24 -1.47
CA ASP A 39 9.90 -13.99 -0.97
C ASP A 39 10.61 -13.27 0.19
N GLU A 40 11.03 -14.05 1.20
CA GLU A 40 11.61 -13.61 2.49
C GLU A 40 12.89 -12.74 2.39
N THR A 41 13.46 -12.61 1.20
CA THR A 41 14.65 -11.79 0.94
C THR A 41 14.33 -10.32 0.69
N ALA A 42 13.05 -9.97 0.51
CA ALA A 42 12.62 -8.58 0.38
C ALA A 42 12.44 -7.95 1.77
N GLU A 43 13.15 -6.85 2.06
CA GLU A 43 12.72 -5.93 3.11
C GLU A 43 11.24 -5.63 2.91
N ILE A 44 10.40 -5.83 3.92
CA ILE A 44 8.93 -5.74 3.81
C ILE A 44 8.56 -4.31 3.41
N PRO A 45 8.27 -4.02 2.13
CA PRO A 45 8.17 -2.65 1.67
C PRO A 45 6.75 -2.15 1.91
N LEU A 46 6.60 -1.00 2.58
CA LEU A 46 5.32 -0.31 2.68
C LEU A 46 5.14 0.60 1.46
N ILE A 47 4.25 0.22 0.55
CA ILE A 47 3.96 0.98 -0.66
C ILE A 47 2.72 1.84 -0.44
N LEU A 48 2.89 3.15 -0.45
CA LEU A 48 1.77 4.10 -0.42
C LEU A 48 1.35 4.43 -1.84
N GLY A 49 0.17 3.96 -2.22
CA GLY A 49 -0.40 4.24 -3.54
C GLY A 49 -0.72 5.72 -3.73
N ARG A 50 -0.80 6.15 -5.00
CA ARG A 50 -1.24 7.51 -5.37
C ARG A 50 -2.59 7.92 -4.73
N PRO A 51 -3.61 7.04 -4.61
CA PRO A 51 -4.86 7.41 -3.92
C PRO A 51 -4.64 7.85 -2.48
N PHE A 52 -3.79 7.15 -1.72
CA PHE A 52 -3.45 7.52 -0.34
C PHE A 52 -2.76 8.89 -0.28
N LEU A 53 -1.75 9.09 -1.13
CA LEU A 53 -1.01 10.35 -1.21
C LEU A 53 -1.92 11.53 -1.59
N ALA A 54 -2.90 11.29 -2.46
CA ALA A 54 -3.89 12.30 -2.85
C ALA A 54 -4.80 12.73 -1.69
N THR A 55 -5.19 11.80 -0.81
CA THR A 55 -6.00 12.10 0.39
C THR A 55 -5.30 13.10 1.31
N GLY A 56 -4.00 12.91 1.54
CA GLY A 56 -3.18 13.81 2.37
C GLY A 56 -2.67 15.06 1.66
N ARG A 57 -3.01 15.26 0.36
CA ARG A 57 -2.41 16.30 -0.51
C ARG A 57 -0.87 16.31 -0.42
N ALA A 58 -0.28 15.11 -0.45
CA ALA A 58 1.15 14.94 -0.23
C ALA A 58 1.97 15.74 -1.26
N LEU A 59 2.92 16.52 -0.77
CA LEU A 59 4.00 17.09 -1.56
C LEU A 59 5.20 16.15 -1.42
N ILE A 60 5.72 15.71 -2.55
CA ILE A 60 6.93 14.88 -2.61
C ILE A 60 8.06 15.83 -2.99
N ASP A 61 9.04 15.97 -2.10
CA ASP A 61 10.30 16.70 -2.32
C ASP A 61 11.36 15.75 -2.89
#